data_AF-A0A1D2WM15-F1
#
_entry.id   AF-A0A1D2WM15-F1
#
_cell.length_a   1.000
_cell.length_b   1.000
_cell.length_c   1.000
_cell.angle_alpha   90.00
_cell.angle_beta   90.00
_cell.angle_gamma   90.00
#
_symmetry.space_group_name_H-M   'P 1'
#
loop_
_entity.id
_entity.type
_entity.pdbx_description
1 polymer ?
#
loop_
_entity_poly.entity_id
_entity_poly.type
_entity_poly.pdbx_seq_one_letter_code
_entity_poly.pdbx_strand_id
1 'polypeptide(L)'
;MIEKIEITQRFNFKRLNRHYECFTIDFSNNSAYYKISERGSGDKFLSESDLCDDSWIEILSGLRRNMTSEICHFNLKQADKFLNDFNKLNLFKDFRSENFSYFEKIELIYSCNIIIYSTDNYEEYAFKNNFPINWIKFGEILKELLNFDVLHLDYQKQMVTPLFYDVCLDGVYYDGELLKLKAIEFGHYRTYPYDIPKPRLIIDFNKKRIDGYIDKNLSSGDENAILSLLEKYHVYNWIFDEYHNKSNTRDPDDLEGYDWYLEMVFEEGIIWHLFGYNDYPDTYVCLAREVEKLTGMDLLEINTISGEDLVLFDKFSKMLLM
;
A
#
# COMPACT_ATOMS: atom_id res chain seq x y z
N MET A 1 28.29 -16.56 7.39
CA MET A 1 27.36 -17.64 7.02
C MET A 1 25.98 -17.14 7.39
N ILE A 2 24.98 -17.27 6.52
CA ILE A 2 23.62 -16.85 6.85
C ILE A 2 23.05 -17.87 7.85
N GLU A 3 22.64 -17.38 9.01
CA GLU A 3 22.07 -18.19 10.09
C GLU A 3 20.54 -18.08 10.12
N LYS A 4 20.02 -16.92 9.73
CA LYS A 4 18.58 -16.65 9.75
C LYS A 4 18.21 -15.58 8.75
N ILE A 5 17.02 -15.68 8.15
CA ILE A 5 16.38 -14.62 7.36
C ILE A 5 15.03 -14.31 7.99
N GLU A 6 14.75 -13.05 8.25
CA GLU A 6 13.44 -12.57 8.68
C GLU A 6 12.82 -11.72 7.57
N ILE A 7 11.54 -11.96 7.29
CA ILE A 7 10.76 -11.28 6.27
C ILE A 7 9.53 -10.72 6.97
N THR A 8 9.48 -9.41 7.12
CA THR A 8 8.34 -8.68 7.67
C THR A 8 7.58 -8.05 6.51
N GLN A 9 6.28 -8.30 6.43
CA GLN A 9 5.40 -7.76 5.39
C GLN A 9 4.25 -7.01 6.04
N ARG A 10 3.91 -5.86 5.46
CA ARG A 10 2.74 -5.07 5.81
C ARG A 10 1.90 -4.86 4.57
N PHE A 11 0.62 -5.21 4.68
CA PHE A 11 -0.40 -4.92 3.68
C PHE A 11 -1.42 -3.99 4.30
N ASN A 12 -1.64 -2.85 3.67
CA ASN A 12 -2.54 -1.83 4.15
C ASN A 12 -3.80 -1.79 3.30
N PHE A 13 -4.93 -2.09 3.93
CA PHE A 13 -6.26 -1.95 3.33
C PHE A 13 -7.10 -1.09 4.26
N LYS A 14 -7.70 -0.01 3.76
CA LYS A 14 -8.44 0.96 4.59
C LYS A 14 -7.61 1.42 5.82
N ARG A 15 -8.20 2.16 6.77
CA ARG A 15 -7.45 2.60 7.96
C ARG A 15 -7.16 1.46 8.92
N LEU A 16 -8.22 0.73 9.29
CA LEU A 16 -8.19 -0.21 10.41
C LEU A 16 -7.95 -1.66 9.95
N ASN A 17 -7.87 -1.91 8.63
CA ASN A 17 -7.75 -3.24 8.07
C ASN A 17 -6.34 -3.51 7.55
N ARG A 18 -5.38 -3.53 8.47
CA ARG A 18 -3.99 -3.84 8.15
C ARG A 18 -3.69 -5.30 8.40
N HIS A 19 -2.82 -5.85 7.57
CA HIS A 19 -2.18 -7.13 7.80
C HIS A 19 -0.70 -6.89 8.06
N TYR A 20 -0.22 -7.39 9.18
CA TYR A 20 1.19 -7.44 9.47
C TYR A 20 1.57 -8.89 9.72
N GLU A 21 2.68 -9.30 9.14
CA GLU A 21 3.26 -10.60 9.39
C GLU A 21 4.77 -10.54 9.42
N CYS A 22 5.36 -11.41 10.23
CA CYS A 22 6.80 -11.63 10.26
C CYS A 22 7.05 -13.13 10.12
N PHE A 23 7.75 -13.51 9.06
CA PHE A 23 8.15 -14.87 8.76
C PHE A 23 9.65 -15.04 8.99
N THR A 24 10.06 -16.16 9.58
CA THR A 24 11.46 -16.43 9.92
C THR A 24 11.89 -17.75 9.30
N ILE A 25 13.07 -17.77 8.68
CA ILE A 25 13.78 -18.97 8.24
C ILE A 25 15.05 -19.07 9.09
N ASP A 26 15.13 -20.08 9.93
CA ASP A 26 16.23 -20.34 10.86
C ASP A 26 17.04 -21.54 10.37
N PHE A 27 18.20 -21.25 9.75
CA PHE A 27 19.10 -22.28 9.22
C PHE A 27 19.86 -23.02 10.32
N SER A 28 20.05 -22.39 11.48
CA SER A 28 20.69 -23.04 12.64
C SER A 28 19.83 -24.18 13.19
N ASN A 29 18.50 -24.03 13.15
CA ASN A 29 17.54 -25.03 13.61
C ASN A 29 16.85 -25.81 12.48
N ASN A 30 17.17 -25.50 11.22
CA ASN A 30 16.52 -26.01 10.02
C ASN A 30 14.98 -25.93 10.08
N SER A 31 14.49 -24.76 10.48
CA SER A 31 13.07 -24.52 10.66
C SER A 31 12.64 -23.17 10.07
N ALA A 32 11.37 -23.05 9.72
CA ALA A 32 10.76 -21.79 9.33
C ALA A 32 9.36 -21.66 9.91
N TYR A 33 8.97 -20.45 10.31
CA TYR A 33 7.75 -20.20 11.06
C TYR A 33 7.35 -18.72 11.02
N TYR A 34 6.05 -18.46 11.22
CA TYR A 34 5.55 -17.11 11.49
C TYR A 34 5.76 -16.73 12.97
N LYS A 35 6.24 -15.51 13.23
CA LYS A 35 6.28 -14.92 14.58
C LYS A 35 4.89 -14.39 14.93
N ILE A 36 4.09 -15.20 15.61
CA ILE A 36 2.66 -14.90 15.91
C ILE A 36 2.48 -13.95 17.12
N SER A 37 3.55 -13.43 17.70
CA SER A 37 3.44 -12.47 18.81
C SER A 37 2.72 -11.16 18.43
N GLU A 38 2.59 -10.86 17.13
CA GLU A 38 1.91 -9.68 16.60
C GLU A 38 0.50 -10.00 16.07
N ARG A 39 -0.33 -10.71 16.85
CA ARG A 39 -1.77 -10.69 16.61
C ARG A 39 -2.27 -9.25 16.77
N GLY A 40 -2.31 -8.52 15.66
CA GLY A 40 -3.15 -7.33 15.51
C GLY A 40 -4.54 -7.65 16.03
N SER A 41 -5.13 -6.68 16.73
CA SER A 41 -6.50 -6.66 17.27
C SER A 41 -7.46 -7.64 16.58
N GLY A 42 -8.13 -8.47 17.39
CA GLY A 42 -8.83 -9.68 16.96
C GLY A 42 -9.80 -9.55 15.79
N ASP A 43 -10.29 -10.72 15.34
CA ASP A 43 -11.11 -11.04 14.15
C ASP A 43 -12.32 -10.15 13.80
N LYS A 44 -12.56 -9.06 14.51
CA LYS A 44 -13.52 -8.04 14.14
C LYS A 44 -12.97 -7.22 12.99
N PHE A 45 -13.27 -7.66 11.78
CA PHE A 45 -13.33 -6.75 10.63
C PHE A 45 -14.26 -5.60 11.00
N LEU A 46 -13.77 -4.38 10.85
CA LEU A 46 -14.62 -3.21 10.87
C LEU A 46 -15.08 -3.03 9.43
N SER A 47 -16.34 -3.38 9.15
CA SER A 47 -17.00 -2.97 7.92
C SER A 47 -17.12 -1.45 7.98
N GLU A 48 -16.25 -0.74 7.26
CA GLU A 48 -16.23 0.73 7.26
C GLU A 48 -17.25 1.30 6.26
N SER A 49 -17.71 0.51 5.28
CA SER A 49 -18.70 0.92 4.27
C SER A 49 -19.24 -0.30 3.49
N ASP A 50 -20.55 -0.41 3.26
CA ASP A 50 -21.17 -1.42 2.38
C ASP A 50 -21.11 -1.02 0.88
N LEU A 51 -20.47 0.12 0.55
CA LEU A 51 -20.69 0.81 -0.73
C LEU A 51 -19.57 0.65 -1.76
N CYS A 52 -18.33 0.33 -1.36
CA CYS A 52 -17.28 -0.16 -2.26
C CYS A 52 -17.15 -1.67 -2.18
N ASP A 53 -16.67 -2.27 -3.26
CA ASP A 53 -16.42 -3.70 -3.37
C ASP A 53 -15.57 -4.17 -2.17
N ASP A 54 -16.11 -5.09 -1.36
CA ASP A 54 -15.41 -5.73 -0.23
C ASP A 54 -14.29 -6.67 -0.71
N SER A 55 -13.72 -6.43 -1.90
CA SER A 55 -12.69 -7.24 -2.53
C SER A 55 -11.45 -7.39 -1.65
N TRP A 56 -11.13 -6.39 -0.83
CA TRP A 56 -10.06 -6.46 0.17
C TRP A 56 -10.35 -7.45 1.31
N ILE A 57 -11.61 -7.73 1.65
CA ILE A 57 -11.97 -8.68 2.72
C ILE A 57 -11.50 -10.09 2.37
N GLU A 58 -11.67 -10.50 1.12
CA GLU A 58 -11.24 -11.81 0.66
C GLU A 58 -9.71 -11.94 0.69
N ILE A 59 -9.00 -10.90 0.23
CA ILE A 59 -7.53 -10.81 0.30
C ILE A 59 -7.06 -10.91 1.74
N LEU A 60 -7.57 -10.04 2.62
CA LEU A 60 -7.16 -9.97 4.02
C LEU A 60 -7.47 -11.27 4.78
N SER A 61 -8.65 -11.86 4.53
CA SER A 61 -9.02 -13.16 5.07
C SER A 61 -8.07 -14.26 4.58
N GLY A 62 -7.67 -14.19 3.31
CA GLY A 62 -6.69 -15.07 2.70
C GLY A 62 -5.31 -14.98 3.34
N LEU A 63 -4.78 -13.78 3.48
CA LEU A 63 -3.49 -13.49 4.15
C LEU A 63 -3.48 -14.06 5.58
N ARG A 64 -4.53 -13.79 6.36
CA ARG A 64 -4.66 -14.30 7.74
C ARG A 64 -4.76 -15.82 7.82
N ARG A 65 -5.45 -16.48 6.89
CA ARG A 65 -5.54 -17.95 6.85
C ARG A 65 -4.21 -18.62 6.52
N ASN A 66 -3.35 -17.95 5.76
CA ASN A 66 -2.03 -18.47 5.40
C ASN A 66 -1.01 -18.35 6.55
N MET A 67 -1.23 -17.45 7.52
CA MET A 67 -0.42 -17.38 8.73
C MET A 67 -0.76 -18.52 9.69
N THR A 68 0.07 -19.57 9.72
CA THR A 68 -0.09 -20.71 10.63
C THR A 68 0.89 -20.65 11.79
N SER A 69 0.53 -21.29 12.91
CA SER A 69 1.47 -21.56 14.02
C SER A 69 2.33 -22.79 13.80
N GLU A 70 2.28 -23.38 12.62
CA GLU A 70 3.05 -24.57 12.30
C GLU A 70 4.50 -24.20 12.04
N ILE A 71 5.41 -25.00 12.57
CA ILE A 71 6.83 -24.88 12.28
C ILE A 71 7.13 -25.81 11.11
N CYS A 72 7.55 -25.25 9.99
CA CYS A 72 8.04 -25.98 8.84
C CYS A 72 9.47 -26.44 9.13
N HIS A 73 9.78 -27.72 8.94
CA HIS A 73 11.13 -28.26 9.06
C HIS A 73 11.67 -28.63 7.69
N PHE A 74 12.95 -28.34 7.45
CA PHE A 74 13.65 -28.72 6.23
C PHE A 74 14.95 -29.46 6.59
N ASN A 75 15.52 -30.19 5.63
CA ASN A 75 16.81 -30.86 5.82
C ASN A 75 17.98 -30.03 5.29
N LEU A 76 19.20 -30.43 5.65
CA LEU A 76 20.44 -29.74 5.23
C LEU A 76 20.56 -29.59 3.70
N LYS A 77 20.13 -30.58 2.92
CA LYS A 77 20.18 -30.51 1.45
C LYS A 77 19.24 -29.43 0.90
N GLN A 78 18.06 -29.27 1.50
CA GLN A 78 17.11 -28.21 1.16
C GLN A 78 17.67 -26.84 1.55
N ALA A 79 18.25 -26.71 2.75
CA ALA A 79 18.89 -25.49 3.22
C ALA A 79 20.05 -25.06 2.31
N ASP A 80 20.96 -25.98 1.99
CA ASP A 80 22.12 -25.73 1.11
C ASP A 80 21.67 -25.30 -0.29
N LYS A 81 20.63 -25.95 -0.83
CA LYS A 81 20.05 -25.57 -2.12
C LYS A 81 19.49 -24.14 -2.05
N PHE A 82 18.64 -23.85 -1.06
CA PHE A 82 18.04 -22.52 -0.89
C PHE A 82 19.13 -21.44 -0.79
N LEU A 83 20.13 -21.62 0.08
CA LEU A 83 21.20 -20.64 0.28
C LEU A 83 22.02 -20.42 -0.99
N ASN A 84 22.29 -21.47 -1.77
CA ASN A 84 22.96 -21.35 -3.05
C ASN A 84 22.14 -20.54 -4.06
N ASP A 85 20.85 -20.82 -4.16
CA ASP A 85 19.95 -20.13 -5.10
C ASP A 85 19.71 -18.67 -4.67
N PHE A 86 19.53 -18.41 -3.37
CA PHE A 86 19.44 -17.07 -2.78
C PHE A 86 20.68 -16.22 -3.05
N ASN A 87 21.88 -16.75 -2.83
CA ASN A 87 23.13 -16.03 -3.12
C ASN A 87 23.29 -15.73 -4.61
N LYS A 88 22.87 -16.65 -5.49
CA LYS A 88 22.90 -16.43 -6.95
C LYS A 88 21.92 -15.37 -7.43
N LEU A 89 20.77 -15.23 -6.75
CA LEU A 89 19.78 -14.20 -7.08
C LEU A 89 20.38 -12.80 -7.00
N ASN A 90 21.35 -12.59 -6.10
CA ASN A 90 21.90 -11.27 -5.78
C ASN A 90 20.76 -10.25 -5.56
N LEU A 91 19.77 -10.64 -4.76
CA LEU A 91 18.46 -9.99 -4.68
C LEU A 91 18.56 -8.47 -4.50
N PHE A 92 19.47 -8.01 -3.64
CA PHE A 92 19.64 -6.60 -3.28
C PHE A 92 20.82 -5.92 -3.98
N LYS A 93 21.37 -6.53 -5.04
CA LYS A 93 22.44 -5.89 -5.81
C LYS A 93 21.91 -4.63 -6.47
N ASP A 94 22.61 -3.51 -6.24
CA ASP A 94 22.23 -2.17 -6.71
C ASP A 94 20.85 -1.70 -6.19
N PHE A 95 20.27 -2.40 -5.21
CA PHE A 95 19.02 -2.01 -4.57
C PHE A 95 19.29 -0.96 -3.48
N ARG A 96 18.58 0.16 -3.55
CA ARG A 96 18.64 1.19 -2.51
C ARG A 96 17.55 0.93 -1.49
N SER A 97 17.94 0.45 -0.31
CA SER A 97 17.01 0.30 0.81
C SER A 97 16.40 1.64 1.18
N GLU A 98 15.10 1.59 1.49
CA GLU A 98 14.37 2.68 2.12
C GLU A 98 14.44 2.54 3.65
N ASN A 99 13.94 3.55 4.37
CA ASN A 99 13.72 3.45 5.82
C ASN A 99 12.39 2.74 6.08
N PHE A 100 12.38 1.76 6.97
CA PHE A 100 11.16 1.11 7.46
C PHE A 100 10.77 1.68 8.83
N SER A 101 9.52 2.10 8.96
CA SER A 101 8.92 2.40 10.26
C SER A 101 7.62 1.62 10.41
N TYR A 102 7.32 1.20 11.64
CA TYR A 102 6.03 0.59 11.96
C TYR A 102 4.87 1.54 11.65
N PHE A 103 5.08 2.84 11.87
CA PHE A 103 4.14 3.91 11.56
C PHE A 103 4.76 4.89 10.58
N GLU A 104 4.10 5.12 9.46
CA GLU A 104 4.56 6.05 8.43
C GLU A 104 3.48 7.09 8.20
N LYS A 105 3.88 8.33 7.92
CA LYS A 105 2.90 9.39 7.66
C LYS A 105 2.04 9.13 6.45
N ILE A 106 2.62 8.48 5.44
CA ILE A 106 1.92 8.00 4.26
C ILE A 106 2.23 6.51 4.17
N GLU A 107 1.19 5.69 4.27
CA GLU A 107 1.28 4.24 4.19
C GLU A 107 0.79 3.77 2.82
N LEU A 108 1.70 3.15 2.07
CA LEU A 108 1.40 2.49 0.80
C LEU A 108 0.71 1.14 1.02
N ILE A 109 0.09 0.59 -0.03
CA ILE A 109 -0.60 -0.70 -0.01
C ILE A 109 0.31 -1.88 0.45
N TYR A 110 1.60 -1.85 0.10
CA TYR A 110 2.55 -2.89 0.47
C TYR A 110 3.91 -2.32 0.90
N SER A 111 4.42 -2.84 2.01
CA SER A 111 5.81 -2.65 2.40
C SER A 111 6.42 -3.93 2.96
N CYS A 112 7.73 -4.07 2.78
CA CYS A 112 8.47 -5.23 3.26
C CYS A 112 9.80 -4.81 3.86
N ASN A 113 10.20 -5.54 4.89
CA ASN A 113 11.53 -5.47 5.48
C ASN A 113 12.13 -6.87 5.55
N ILE A 114 13.36 -7.02 5.08
CA ILE A 114 14.12 -8.26 5.11
C ILE A 114 15.38 -8.06 5.93
N ILE A 115 15.55 -8.90 6.95
CA ILE A 115 16.75 -8.90 7.79
C ILE A 115 17.48 -10.22 7.59
N ILE A 116 18.73 -10.14 7.14
CA ILE A 116 19.62 -11.29 6.95
C ILE A 116 20.61 -11.31 8.10
N TYR A 117 20.53 -12.33 8.95
CA TYR A 117 21.42 -12.51 10.09
C TYR A 117 22.58 -13.45 9.71
N SER A 118 23.77 -13.01 10.05
CA SER A 118 25.00 -13.79 10.04
C SER A 118 25.61 -13.80 11.44
N THR A 119 26.56 -14.71 11.68
CA THR A 119 27.20 -14.96 12.99
C THR A 119 27.56 -13.71 13.80
N ASP A 120 28.06 -12.66 13.15
CA ASP A 120 28.54 -11.44 13.83
C ASP A 120 27.85 -10.15 13.34
N ASN A 121 26.87 -10.24 12.44
CA ASN A 121 26.25 -9.06 11.83
C ASN A 121 24.84 -9.33 11.30
N TYR A 122 24.08 -8.28 11.03
CA TYR A 122 22.87 -8.35 10.21
C TYR A 122 22.88 -7.28 9.12
N GLU A 123 22.18 -7.56 8.03
CA GLU A 123 21.87 -6.61 6.97
C GLU A 123 20.37 -6.45 6.88
N GLU A 124 19.90 -5.22 6.74
CA GLU A 124 18.47 -4.88 6.68
C GLU A 124 18.17 -4.20 5.35
N TYR A 125 17.11 -4.67 4.68
CA TYR A 125 16.65 -4.18 3.40
C TYR A 125 15.14 -3.96 3.46
N ALA A 126 14.74 -2.71 3.37
CA ALA A 126 13.34 -2.31 3.38
C ALA A 126 12.94 -1.60 2.09
N PHE A 127 11.67 -1.76 1.73
CA PHE A 127 11.09 -1.14 0.56
C PHE A 127 9.57 -1.00 0.66
N LYS A 128 9.01 -0.03 -0.07
CA LYS A 128 7.57 0.24 -0.10
C LYS A 128 7.15 0.40 -1.56
N ASN A 129 6.41 -0.57 -2.09
CA ASN A 129 6.09 -0.69 -3.52
C ASN A 129 7.29 -0.64 -4.51
N ASN A 130 8.53 -0.46 -4.07
CA ASN A 130 9.74 -0.42 -4.88
C ASN A 130 10.52 -1.74 -4.74
N PHE A 131 10.11 -2.75 -5.48
CA PHE A 131 10.59 -4.11 -5.30
C PHE A 131 12.02 -4.30 -5.82
N PRO A 132 12.83 -5.16 -5.19
CA PRO A 132 14.06 -5.66 -5.80
C PRO A 132 13.77 -6.39 -7.12
N ILE A 133 14.64 -6.25 -8.13
CA ILE A 133 14.39 -6.73 -9.50
C ILE A 133 14.06 -8.23 -9.61
N ASN A 134 14.57 -9.04 -8.68
CA ASN A 134 14.38 -10.50 -8.65
C ASN A 134 13.35 -10.96 -7.61
N TRP A 135 12.44 -10.09 -7.19
CA TRP A 135 11.46 -10.36 -6.13
C TRP A 135 10.57 -11.58 -6.40
N ILE A 136 9.99 -11.68 -7.60
CA ILE A 136 9.15 -12.83 -7.98
C ILE A 136 9.94 -14.13 -7.86
N LYS A 137 11.17 -14.15 -8.37
CA LYS A 137 12.05 -15.32 -8.33
C LYS A 137 12.48 -15.69 -6.91
N PHE A 138 12.63 -14.70 -6.02
CA PHE A 138 12.83 -14.95 -4.60
C PHE A 138 11.62 -15.66 -3.98
N GLY A 139 10.40 -15.23 -4.30
CA GLY A 139 9.17 -15.92 -3.90
C GLY A 139 9.08 -17.36 -4.41
N GLU A 140 9.49 -17.62 -5.65
CA GLU A 140 9.55 -18.97 -6.21
C GLU A 140 10.52 -19.89 -5.44
N ILE A 141 11.71 -19.38 -5.08
CA ILE A 141 12.72 -20.11 -4.31
C ILE A 141 12.22 -20.39 -2.88
N LEU A 142 11.54 -19.43 -2.24
CA LEU A 142 10.89 -19.63 -0.95
C LEU A 142 9.80 -20.72 -1.03
N LYS A 143 8.96 -20.65 -2.06
CA LYS A 143 7.90 -21.63 -2.29
C LYS A 143 8.45 -23.03 -2.55
N GLU A 144 9.59 -23.14 -3.23
CA GLU A 144 10.27 -24.45 -3.39
C GLU A 144 10.77 -25.01 -2.05
N LEU A 145 11.33 -24.17 -1.17
CA LEU A 145 11.81 -24.62 0.13
C LEU A 145 10.66 -25.06 1.05
N LEU A 146 9.57 -24.27 1.07
CA LEU A 146 8.56 -24.31 2.13
C LEU A 146 7.22 -24.90 1.68
N ASN A 147 7.02 -25.05 0.36
CA ASN A 147 5.80 -25.53 -0.28
C ASN A 147 4.56 -24.64 -0.03
N PHE A 148 4.75 -23.36 0.28
CA PHE A 148 3.69 -22.35 0.31
C PHE A 148 4.24 -20.97 -0.06
N ASP A 149 3.33 -20.05 -0.41
CA ASP A 149 3.67 -18.70 -0.86
C ASP A 149 3.91 -17.76 0.34
N VAL A 150 5.17 -17.59 0.73
CA VAL A 150 5.56 -16.69 1.83
C VAL A 150 5.36 -15.23 1.46
N LEU A 151 5.63 -14.85 0.21
CA LEU A 151 5.57 -13.45 -0.23
C LEU A 151 4.17 -13.02 -0.68
N HIS A 152 3.21 -13.95 -0.66
CA HIS A 152 1.83 -13.73 -1.10
C HIS A 152 1.75 -13.15 -2.51
N LEU A 153 2.59 -13.60 -3.44
CA LEU A 153 2.66 -13.10 -4.81
C LEU A 153 1.31 -13.16 -5.52
N ASP A 154 0.49 -14.18 -5.24
CA ASP A 154 -0.85 -14.29 -5.84
C ASP A 154 -1.83 -13.23 -5.30
N TYR A 155 -1.70 -12.81 -4.03
CA TYR A 155 -2.47 -11.68 -3.50
C TYR A 155 -1.90 -10.35 -3.97
N GLN A 156 -0.58 -10.23 -4.12
CA GLN A 156 0.05 -9.02 -4.65
C GLN A 156 -0.41 -8.70 -6.08
N LYS A 157 -0.80 -9.71 -6.88
CA LYS A 157 -1.47 -9.48 -8.17
C LYS A 157 -2.81 -8.77 -8.04
N GLN A 158 -3.49 -8.82 -6.91
CA GLN A 158 -4.76 -8.11 -6.71
C GLN A 158 -4.54 -6.67 -6.17
N MET A 159 -3.28 -6.23 -6.09
CA MET A 159 -2.88 -4.94 -5.55
C MET A 159 -2.09 -4.19 -6.61
N VAL A 160 -2.48 -2.95 -6.91
CA VAL A 160 -1.74 -2.11 -7.84
C VAL A 160 -0.41 -1.73 -7.21
N THR A 161 0.63 -2.42 -7.66
CA THR A 161 2.02 -2.15 -7.33
C THR A 161 2.87 -2.27 -8.61
N PRO A 162 4.04 -1.62 -8.64
CA PRO A 162 4.99 -1.73 -9.76
C PRO A 162 5.53 -3.15 -10.01
N LEU A 163 5.19 -4.13 -9.17
CA LEU A 163 5.62 -5.51 -9.33
C LEU A 163 4.93 -6.21 -10.50
N PHE A 164 3.63 -5.94 -10.69
CA PHE A 164 2.79 -6.61 -11.70
C PHE A 164 2.08 -5.63 -12.64
N TYR A 165 2.14 -4.33 -12.36
CA TYR A 165 1.39 -3.32 -13.08
C TYR A 165 2.29 -2.17 -13.51
N ASP A 166 2.04 -1.65 -14.70
CA ASP A 166 2.62 -0.40 -15.17
C ASP A 166 1.72 0.75 -14.70
N VAL A 167 2.24 1.58 -13.79
CA VAL A 167 1.50 2.71 -13.20
C VAL A 167 1.93 4.00 -13.90
N CYS A 168 1.03 4.55 -14.71
CA CYS A 168 1.24 5.73 -15.53
C CYS A 168 0.35 6.89 -15.07
N LEU A 169 0.64 8.09 -15.61
CA LEU A 169 -0.11 9.30 -15.28
C LEU A 169 -1.60 9.18 -15.60
N ASP A 170 -1.94 8.49 -16.68
CA ASP A 170 -3.30 8.34 -17.21
C ASP A 170 -4.02 7.07 -16.73
N GLY A 171 -3.34 6.20 -16.00
CA GLY A 171 -3.96 4.99 -15.46
C GLY A 171 -3.01 3.89 -15.06
N VAL A 172 -3.60 2.71 -14.82
CA VAL A 172 -2.90 1.48 -14.42
C VAL A 172 -3.07 0.46 -15.54
N TYR A 173 -1.96 -0.15 -15.96
CA TYR A 173 -1.94 -1.08 -17.07
C TYR A 173 -1.49 -2.47 -16.62
N TYR A 174 -2.10 -3.49 -17.22
CA TYR A 174 -1.70 -4.90 -17.08
C TYR A 174 -1.46 -5.50 -18.46
N ASP A 175 -0.26 -6.05 -18.69
CA ASP A 175 0.16 -6.59 -19.99
C ASP A 175 -0.08 -5.61 -21.17
N GLY A 176 0.07 -4.30 -20.92
CA GLY A 176 -0.09 -3.23 -21.91
C GLY A 176 -1.53 -2.74 -22.13
N GLU A 177 -2.52 -3.32 -21.44
CA GLU A 177 -3.92 -2.91 -21.53
C GLU A 177 -4.31 -2.05 -20.32
N LEU A 178 -5.03 -0.95 -20.56
CA LEU A 178 -5.50 -0.04 -19.51
C LEU A 178 -6.61 -0.70 -18.70
N LEU A 179 -6.42 -0.82 -17.39
CA LEU A 179 -7.43 -1.34 -16.49
C LEU A 179 -8.59 -0.37 -16.33
N LYS A 180 -9.81 -0.88 -16.48
CA LYS A 180 -11.01 -0.08 -16.27
C LYS A 180 -11.23 0.23 -14.79
N LEU A 181 -11.25 1.51 -14.44
CA LEU A 181 -11.65 1.97 -13.10
C LEU A 181 -13.15 1.71 -12.85
N LYS A 182 -13.47 1.01 -11.76
CA LYS A 182 -14.85 0.66 -11.37
C LYS A 182 -15.38 1.54 -10.25
N ALA A 183 -14.53 1.87 -9.28
CA ALA A 183 -14.92 2.69 -8.15
C ALA A 183 -13.77 3.51 -7.57
N ILE A 184 -14.11 4.64 -6.94
CA ILE A 184 -13.21 5.44 -6.11
C ILE A 184 -13.89 5.63 -4.75
N GLU A 185 -13.14 5.45 -3.68
CA GLU A 185 -13.55 5.81 -2.33
C GLU A 185 -12.52 6.74 -1.71
N PHE A 186 -13.01 7.86 -1.19
CA PHE A 186 -12.21 8.78 -0.41
C PHE A 186 -12.83 8.94 0.98
N GLY A 187 -12.01 8.74 2.02
CA GLY A 187 -12.39 8.93 3.41
C GLY A 187 -11.46 9.92 4.10
N HIS A 188 -12.03 10.70 5.02
CA HIS A 188 -11.30 11.69 5.83
C HIS A 188 -11.97 11.85 7.19
N TYR A 189 -11.21 11.78 8.27
CA TYR A 189 -11.76 11.77 9.63
C TYR A 189 -10.70 12.20 10.66
N ARG A 190 -11.17 12.58 11.84
CA ARG A 190 -10.28 13.00 12.93
C ARG A 190 -9.53 11.81 13.50
N THR A 191 -8.25 12.01 13.76
CA THR A 191 -7.42 11.00 14.44
C THR A 191 -7.92 10.78 15.87
N TYR A 192 -8.44 11.83 16.52
CA TYR A 192 -8.99 11.79 17.89
C TYR A 192 -10.31 12.58 18.03
N PRO A 193 -11.32 12.09 18.80
CA PRO A 193 -11.39 10.77 19.43
C PRO A 193 -11.64 9.71 18.35
N TYR A 194 -10.73 8.73 18.20
CA TYR A 194 -10.67 7.69 17.15
C TYR A 194 -12.02 7.38 16.49
N ASP A 195 -12.43 8.22 15.56
CA ASP A 195 -13.74 8.10 14.94
C ASP A 195 -13.65 6.99 13.89
N ILE A 196 -14.75 6.25 13.72
CA ILE A 196 -14.85 5.27 12.65
C ILE A 196 -14.73 6.05 11.32
N PRO A 197 -13.83 5.62 10.41
CA PRO A 197 -13.74 6.20 9.08
C PRO A 197 -15.12 6.26 8.44
N LYS A 198 -15.53 7.45 7.99
CA LYS A 198 -16.74 7.59 7.16
C LYS A 198 -16.30 7.98 5.76
N PRO A 199 -16.65 7.20 4.73
CA PRO A 199 -16.38 7.60 3.36
C PRO A 199 -17.09 8.94 3.11
N ARG A 200 -16.32 9.91 2.63
CA ARG A 200 -16.84 11.25 2.29
C ARG A 200 -17.37 11.28 0.88
N LEU A 201 -16.71 10.52 0.01
CA LEU A 201 -17.05 10.42 -1.39
C LEU A 201 -16.88 8.98 -1.87
N ILE A 202 -17.92 8.46 -2.51
CA ILE A 202 -17.89 7.18 -3.20
C ILE A 202 -18.36 7.42 -4.62
N ILE A 203 -17.55 7.03 -5.59
CA ILE A 203 -17.88 7.12 -7.01
C ILE A 203 -17.96 5.70 -7.54
N ASP A 204 -19.14 5.26 -7.95
CA ASP A 204 -19.36 3.95 -8.56
C ASP A 204 -19.65 4.13 -10.05
N PHE A 205 -18.63 3.89 -10.88
CA PHE A 205 -18.71 4.07 -12.33
C PHE A 205 -19.62 3.04 -13.01
N ASN A 206 -19.83 1.88 -12.37
CA ASN A 206 -20.69 0.82 -12.89
C ASN A 206 -22.16 1.11 -12.59
N LYS A 207 -22.48 1.52 -11.36
CA LYS A 207 -23.84 1.93 -10.97
C LYS A 207 -24.17 3.37 -11.38
N LYS A 208 -23.20 4.10 -11.95
CA LYS A 208 -23.33 5.49 -12.42
C LYS A 208 -23.89 6.39 -11.32
N ARG A 209 -23.25 6.37 -10.14
CA ARG A 209 -23.64 7.20 -9.00
C ARG A 209 -22.44 7.73 -8.23
N ILE A 210 -22.68 8.82 -7.53
CA ILE A 210 -21.82 9.39 -6.50
C ILE A 210 -22.65 9.38 -5.23
N ASP A 211 -22.10 8.83 -4.14
CA ASP A 211 -22.72 8.76 -2.82
C ASP A 211 -21.80 9.44 -1.77
N GLY A 212 -22.38 9.88 -0.65
CA GLY A 212 -21.63 10.37 0.53
C GLY A 212 -22.03 11.80 0.93
N TYR A 213 -21.10 12.74 0.84
CA TYR A 213 -21.40 14.17 1.05
C TYR A 213 -22.28 14.76 -0.03
N ILE A 214 -22.26 14.17 -1.22
CA ILE A 214 -23.15 14.49 -2.33
C ILE A 214 -23.72 13.19 -2.86
N ASP A 215 -25.05 13.11 -2.95
CA ASP A 215 -25.74 12.01 -3.61
C ASP A 215 -26.24 12.49 -4.98
N LYS A 216 -25.70 11.92 -6.06
CA LYS A 216 -26.13 12.23 -7.43
C LYS A 216 -25.89 11.08 -8.41
N ASN A 217 -26.64 11.09 -9.51
CA ASN A 217 -26.32 10.24 -10.66
C ASN A 217 -25.06 10.77 -11.35
N LEU A 218 -24.18 9.85 -11.75
CA LEU A 218 -22.95 10.12 -12.47
C LEU A 218 -23.26 10.21 -13.97
N SER A 219 -23.12 11.40 -14.55
CA SER A 219 -23.19 11.59 -16.01
C SER A 219 -21.85 11.24 -16.68
N SER A 220 -21.85 11.02 -18.00
CA SER A 220 -20.61 10.85 -18.76
C SER A 220 -19.68 12.07 -18.69
N GLY A 221 -20.24 13.27 -18.54
CA GLY A 221 -19.45 14.49 -18.34
C GLY A 221 -18.74 14.51 -17.00
N ASP A 222 -19.42 14.03 -15.94
CA ASP A 222 -18.81 13.89 -14.62
C ASP A 222 -17.68 12.86 -14.64
N GLU A 223 -17.91 11.69 -15.23
CA GLU A 223 -16.92 10.62 -15.38
C GLU A 223 -15.66 11.10 -16.09
N ASN A 224 -15.80 11.76 -17.24
CA ASN A 224 -14.66 12.33 -17.96
C ASN A 224 -13.91 13.38 -17.13
N ALA A 225 -14.64 14.24 -16.41
CA ALA A 225 -14.02 15.25 -15.55
C ALA A 225 -13.23 14.61 -14.40
N ILE A 226 -13.78 13.59 -13.74
CA ILE A 226 -13.11 12.84 -12.67
C ILE A 226 -11.82 12.19 -13.21
N LEU A 227 -11.91 11.44 -14.31
CA LEU A 227 -10.74 10.76 -14.90
C LEU A 227 -9.67 11.78 -15.33
N SER A 228 -10.07 12.90 -15.93
CA SER A 228 -9.15 13.97 -16.32
C SER A 228 -8.45 14.62 -15.12
N LEU A 229 -9.11 14.71 -13.97
CA LEU A 229 -8.50 15.24 -12.74
C LEU A 229 -7.48 14.26 -12.16
N LEU A 230 -7.80 12.96 -12.16
CA LEU A 230 -6.86 11.93 -11.71
C LEU A 230 -5.58 11.97 -12.55
N GLU A 231 -5.72 12.07 -13.87
CA GLU A 231 -4.59 12.20 -14.80
C GLU A 231 -3.81 13.49 -14.57
N LYS A 232 -4.49 14.64 -14.61
CA LYS A 232 -3.86 15.96 -14.49
C LYS A 232 -3.07 16.14 -13.20
N TYR A 233 -3.49 15.52 -12.11
CA TYR A 233 -2.84 15.64 -10.80
C TYR A 233 -2.04 14.39 -10.41
N HIS A 234 -1.80 13.49 -11.37
CA HIS A 234 -0.92 12.33 -11.24
C HIS A 234 -1.31 11.38 -10.10
N VAL A 235 -2.63 11.21 -9.87
CA VAL A 235 -3.14 10.51 -8.68
C VAL A 235 -2.67 9.06 -8.62
N TYR A 236 -2.62 8.35 -9.76
CA TYR A 236 -2.12 6.97 -9.80
C TYR A 236 -0.67 6.85 -9.33
N ASN A 237 0.15 7.86 -9.59
CA ASN A 237 1.56 7.91 -9.24
C ASN A 237 1.82 8.34 -7.79
N TRP A 238 0.80 8.67 -7.00
CA TRP A 238 0.95 8.95 -5.56
C TRP A 238 1.53 7.79 -4.75
N ILE A 239 1.67 6.60 -5.33
CA ILE A 239 2.36 5.46 -4.71
C ILE A 239 3.90 5.55 -4.78
N PHE A 240 4.46 6.55 -5.45
CA PHE A 240 5.91 6.71 -5.61
C PHE A 240 6.45 7.82 -4.71
N ASP A 241 7.63 7.59 -4.13
CA ASP A 241 8.32 8.51 -3.19
C ASP A 241 8.50 9.94 -3.72
N GLU A 242 8.62 10.10 -5.04
CA GLU A 242 8.78 11.41 -5.68
C GLU A 242 7.57 12.33 -5.48
N TYR A 243 6.42 11.80 -5.08
CA TYR A 243 5.22 12.57 -4.75
C TYR A 243 5.10 12.90 -3.25
N HIS A 244 6.08 12.55 -2.41
CA HIS A 244 6.01 12.70 -0.96
C HIS A 244 7.12 13.63 -0.41
N ASN A 245 7.56 14.61 -1.18
CA ASN A 245 8.68 15.48 -0.78
C ASN A 245 8.35 16.29 0.47
N LYS A 246 7.11 16.80 0.61
CA LYS A 246 6.69 17.48 1.83
C LYS A 246 6.87 16.59 3.07
N SER A 247 6.44 15.33 2.99
CA SER A 247 6.52 14.37 4.09
C SER A 247 7.93 14.24 4.65
N ASN A 248 8.91 14.19 3.75
CA ASN A 248 10.34 14.11 4.08
C ASN A 248 10.90 15.35 4.78
N THR A 249 10.20 16.48 4.76
CA THR A 249 10.62 17.73 5.42
C THR A 249 10.07 17.93 6.83
N ARG A 250 9.14 17.07 7.27
CA ARG A 250 8.44 17.18 8.55
C ARG A 250 8.95 16.14 9.56
N ASP A 251 8.98 16.52 10.84
CA ASP A 251 9.30 15.60 11.94
C ASP A 251 8.26 14.47 12.05
N PRO A 252 8.65 13.18 12.10
CA PRO A 252 7.74 12.04 12.27
C PRO A 252 6.80 12.12 13.48
N ASP A 253 7.15 12.85 14.53
CA ASP A 253 6.39 12.85 15.79
C ASP A 253 5.22 13.87 15.85
N ASP A 254 4.91 14.55 14.73
CA ASP A 254 3.81 15.52 14.61
C ASP A 254 2.44 14.82 14.44
N LEU A 255 1.89 14.30 15.54
CA LEU A 255 0.71 13.41 15.57
C LEU A 255 -0.64 14.09 15.85
N GLU A 256 -0.75 15.41 15.71
CA GLU A 256 -2.05 16.10 15.77
C GLU A 256 -2.62 16.31 14.35
N GLY A 257 -3.85 15.84 14.07
CA GLY A 257 -4.48 16.14 12.78
C GLY A 257 -5.62 15.22 12.36
N TYR A 258 -5.63 14.93 11.06
CA TYR A 258 -6.64 14.15 10.38
C TYR A 258 -6.02 12.99 9.64
N ASP A 259 -6.76 11.91 9.55
CA ASP A 259 -6.41 10.73 8.80
C ASP A 259 -7.28 10.70 7.53
N TRP A 260 -6.72 10.19 6.44
CA TRP A 260 -7.44 10.06 5.19
C TRP A 260 -6.98 8.82 4.42
N TYR A 261 -7.83 8.32 3.52
CA TYR A 261 -7.43 7.32 2.53
C TYR A 261 -8.06 7.63 1.17
N LEU A 262 -7.40 7.14 0.14
CA LEU A 262 -7.92 7.01 -1.20
C LEU A 262 -7.79 5.56 -1.63
N GLU A 263 -8.90 4.98 -2.07
CA GLU A 263 -8.95 3.65 -2.64
C GLU A 263 -9.57 3.73 -4.04
N MET A 264 -8.96 3.03 -4.98
CA MET A 264 -9.46 2.88 -6.34
C MET A 264 -9.56 1.40 -6.66
N VAL A 265 -10.74 0.96 -7.10
CA VAL A 265 -11.01 -0.43 -7.47
C VAL A 265 -11.15 -0.50 -8.98
N PHE A 266 -10.32 -1.33 -9.60
CA PHE A 266 -10.32 -1.58 -11.04
C PHE A 266 -11.11 -2.85 -11.36
N GLU A 267 -11.16 -3.22 -12.63
CA GLU A 267 -11.70 -4.49 -13.02
C GLU A 267 -11.00 -5.69 -12.36
N GLU A 268 -11.71 -6.82 -12.35
CA GLU A 268 -11.25 -8.04 -11.64
C GLU A 268 -11.00 -7.89 -10.13
N GLY A 269 -11.39 -6.75 -9.51
CA GLY A 269 -11.25 -6.52 -8.07
C GLY A 269 -9.85 -6.04 -7.67
N ILE A 270 -9.04 -5.60 -8.62
CA ILE A 270 -7.68 -5.09 -8.40
C ILE A 270 -7.75 -3.76 -7.63
N ILE A 271 -6.93 -3.61 -6.59
CA ILE A 271 -7.02 -2.52 -5.62
C ILE A 271 -5.78 -1.63 -5.66
N TRP A 272 -5.97 -0.33 -5.83
CA TRP A 272 -4.97 0.69 -5.53
C TRP A 272 -5.39 1.38 -4.23
N HIS A 273 -4.46 1.53 -3.29
CA HIS A 273 -4.75 2.09 -1.98
C HIS A 273 -3.60 2.94 -1.45
N LEU A 274 -3.96 4.07 -0.86
CA LEU A 274 -3.06 4.95 -0.13
C LEU A 274 -3.77 5.50 1.10
N PHE A 275 -3.05 5.57 2.22
CA PHE A 275 -3.55 6.10 3.47
C PHE A 275 -2.52 7.06 4.09
N GLY A 276 -2.95 8.11 4.77
CA GLY A 276 -2.04 9.06 5.41
C GLY A 276 -2.55 9.64 6.73
N TYR A 277 -1.59 10.03 7.58
CA TYR A 277 -1.79 10.71 8.86
C TYR A 277 -1.27 12.14 8.77
N ASN A 278 -2.20 13.09 8.69
CA ASN A 278 -1.92 14.52 8.60
C ASN A 278 -0.92 14.89 7.47
N ASP A 279 -0.79 14.02 6.48
CA ASP A 279 0.17 14.16 5.41
C ASP A 279 -0.39 13.57 4.13
N TYR A 280 -0.08 14.22 3.00
CA TYR A 280 -0.75 13.96 1.73
C TYR A 280 0.29 13.99 0.61
N PRO A 281 0.02 13.35 -0.55
CA PRO A 281 0.83 13.52 -1.74
C PRO A 281 0.93 14.98 -2.17
N ASP A 282 2.07 15.38 -2.72
CA ASP A 282 2.43 16.76 -2.99
C ASP A 282 1.42 17.48 -3.92
N THR A 283 0.74 16.76 -4.82
CA THR A 283 -0.28 17.31 -5.73
C THR A 283 -1.71 17.25 -5.19
N TYR A 284 -1.95 16.67 -4.00
CA TYR A 284 -3.27 16.53 -3.38
C TYR A 284 -4.01 17.87 -3.24
N VAL A 285 -3.33 18.90 -2.73
CA VAL A 285 -3.92 20.22 -2.51
C VAL A 285 -4.41 20.86 -3.81
N CYS A 286 -3.69 20.65 -4.92
CA CYS A 286 -4.11 21.16 -6.22
C CYS A 286 -5.35 20.43 -6.74
N LEU A 287 -5.43 19.10 -6.57
CA LEU A 287 -6.61 18.32 -6.89
C LEU A 287 -7.81 18.80 -6.07
N ALA A 288 -7.66 18.92 -4.75
CA ALA A 288 -8.73 19.33 -3.84
C ALA A 288 -9.32 20.70 -4.20
N ARG A 289 -8.48 21.69 -4.49
CA ARG A 289 -8.93 23.02 -4.91
C ARG A 289 -9.70 22.99 -6.23
N GLU A 290 -9.30 22.17 -7.20
CA GLU A 290 -10.04 22.08 -8.46
C GLU A 290 -11.38 21.35 -8.27
N VAL A 291 -11.43 20.32 -7.42
CA VAL A 291 -12.69 19.66 -7.02
C VAL A 291 -13.63 20.66 -6.34
N GLU A 292 -13.13 21.45 -5.39
CA GLU A 292 -13.94 22.48 -4.69
C GLU A 292 -14.45 23.54 -5.68
N LYS A 293 -13.62 23.99 -6.61
CA LYS A 293 -14.03 24.94 -7.66
C LYS A 293 -15.11 24.38 -8.58
N LEU A 294 -15.04 23.09 -8.92
CA LEU A 294 -16.02 22.44 -9.81
C LEU A 294 -17.35 22.15 -9.11
N THR A 295 -17.30 21.81 -7.83
CA THR A 295 -18.49 21.35 -7.07
C THR A 295 -19.08 22.43 -6.16
N GLY A 296 -18.30 23.45 -5.82
CA GLY A 296 -18.62 24.44 -4.79
C GLY A 296 -18.51 23.91 -3.35
N MET A 297 -17.91 22.73 -3.14
CA MET A 297 -17.85 22.04 -1.85
C MET A 297 -16.45 21.50 -1.56
N ASP A 298 -16.00 21.60 -0.31
CA ASP A 298 -14.73 21.04 0.14
C ASP A 298 -14.84 19.54 0.40
N LEU A 299 -14.94 18.75 -0.68
CA LEU A 299 -15.15 17.30 -0.60
C LEU A 299 -13.90 16.53 -0.17
N LEU A 300 -12.71 17.13 -0.36
CA LEU A 300 -11.42 16.55 0.03
C LEU A 300 -10.86 17.19 1.31
N GLU A 301 -11.70 17.93 2.05
CA GLU A 301 -11.41 18.49 3.38
C GLU A 301 -10.11 19.31 3.44
N ILE A 302 -9.79 20.09 2.39
CA ILE A 302 -8.58 20.93 2.34
C ILE A 302 -8.55 21.98 3.45
N ASN A 303 -9.71 22.46 3.90
CA ASN A 303 -9.80 23.48 4.94
C ASN A 303 -9.36 22.95 6.32
N THR A 304 -9.10 21.64 6.43
CA THR A 304 -8.54 21.01 7.63
C THR A 304 -7.01 21.08 7.69
N ILE A 305 -6.35 21.42 6.58
CA ILE A 305 -4.88 21.47 6.46
C ILE A 305 -4.35 22.82 6.93
N SER A 306 -3.25 22.80 7.70
CA SER A 306 -2.62 24.02 8.22
C SER A 306 -2.09 24.92 7.11
N GLY A 307 -2.11 26.25 7.33
CA GLY A 307 -1.61 27.22 6.34
C GLY A 307 -0.12 27.04 6.01
N GLU A 308 0.70 26.61 6.97
CA GLU A 308 2.12 26.33 6.77
C GLU A 308 2.33 25.13 5.84
N ASP A 309 1.51 24.08 5.99
CA ASP A 309 1.54 22.91 5.10
C ASP A 309 1.08 23.26 3.69
N LEU A 310 0.06 24.09 3.55
CA LEU A 310 -0.42 24.54 2.23
C LEU A 310 0.69 25.23 1.43
N VAL A 311 1.59 25.99 2.08
CA VAL A 311 2.75 26.62 1.42
C VAL A 311 3.73 25.58 0.88
N LEU A 312 3.99 24.50 1.63
CA LEU A 312 4.88 23.42 1.19
C LEU A 312 4.25 22.65 0.02
N PHE A 313 2.97 22.30 0.11
CA PHE A 313 2.22 21.67 -0.97
C PHE A 313 2.27 22.50 -2.26
N ASP A 314 2.03 23.81 -2.17
CA ASP A 314 2.07 24.71 -3.32
C ASP A 314 3.45 24.83 -3.96
N LYS A 315 4.52 24.60 -3.20
CA LYS A 315 5.89 24.56 -3.71
C LYS A 315 6.16 23.25 -4.46
N PHE A 316 5.88 22.10 -3.84
CA PHE A 316 6.24 20.80 -4.40
C PHE A 316 5.31 20.39 -5.57
N SER A 317 4.01 20.68 -5.47
CA SER A 317 3.08 20.48 -6.60
C SER A 317 3.53 21.20 -7.86
N LYS A 318 4.00 22.45 -7.77
CA LYS A 318 4.53 23.19 -8.92
C LYS A 318 5.76 22.53 -9.52
N MET A 319 6.61 21.93 -8.72
CA MET A 319 7.78 21.21 -9.23
C MET A 319 7.38 19.94 -10.00
N LEU A 320 6.31 19.27 -9.59
CA LEU A 320 5.82 18.04 -10.21
C LEU A 320 4.91 18.27 -11.42
N LEU A 321 4.21 19.41 -11.47
CA LEU A 321 3.24 19.75 -12.52
C LEU A 321 3.79 20.72 -13.59
N MET A 322 5.06 21.11 -13.49
CA MET A 322 5.79 21.89 -14.50
C MET A 322 6.36 20.98 -15.58
#